data_AF-A0A2R5ENB0-F1
#
_entry.id   AF-A0A2R5ENB0-F1
#
_cell.length_a   1.000
_cell.length_b   1.000
_cell.length_c   1.000
_cell.angle_alpha   90.00
_cell.angle_beta   90.00
_cell.angle_gamma   90.00
#
_symmetry.space_group_name_H-M   'P 1'
#
loop_
_entity.id
_entity.type
_entity.pdbx_description
1 polymer ?
#
loop_
_entity_poly.entity_id
_entity_poly.type
_entity_poly.pdbx_seq_one_letter_code
_entity_poly.pdbx_strand_id
1 'polypeptide(L)' 'MFMKQSTPAAWEQVQLAAKLADLKDDHYRTVLTLSAMLELLIDKGLLSREELTVKAEQLDEQLESLIAASLHPMA' A
#
# COMPACT_ATOMS: atom_id res chain seq x y z
N MET A 1 -26.81 33.56 -15.42
CA MET A 1 -27.22 32.23 -15.92
C MET A 1 -25.95 31.39 -16.05
N PHE A 2 -25.62 30.60 -15.03
CA PHE A 2 -24.40 29.77 -15.04
C PHE A 2 -24.73 28.45 -15.76
N MET A 3 -24.14 28.27 -16.95
CA MET A 3 -24.25 27.03 -17.70
C MET A 3 -23.52 25.93 -16.94
N LYS A 4 -24.27 24.98 -16.38
CA LYS A 4 -23.71 23.77 -15.77
C LYS A 4 -23.17 22.90 -16.91
N GLN A 5 -21.88 23.06 -17.21
CA GLN A 5 -21.18 22.23 -18.17
C GLN A 5 -21.15 20.80 -17.62
N SER A 6 -21.95 19.92 -18.21
CA SER A 6 -21.93 18.50 -17.90
C SER A 6 -20.63 17.95 -18.48
N THR A 7 -19.67 17.68 -17.60
CA THR A 7 -18.41 17.02 -17.95
C THR A 7 -18.75 15.72 -18.72
N PRO A 8 -18.20 15.49 -19.93
CA PRO A 8 -18.47 14.26 -20.64
C PRO A 8 -17.93 13.07 -19.83
N ALA A 9 -18.68 11.97 -19.74
CA ALA A 9 -18.28 10.76 -19.00
C ALA A 9 -16.87 10.25 -19.38
N ALA A 10 -16.42 10.50 -20.62
CA ALA A 10 -15.06 10.21 -21.07
C ALA A 10 -13.98 11.02 -20.33
N TRP A 11 -14.24 12.28 -19.98
CA TRP A 11 -13.28 13.12 -19.24
C TRP A 11 -13.16 12.72 -17.78
N GLU A 12 -14.24 12.21 -17.16
CA GLU A 12 -14.18 11.62 -15.81
C GLU A 12 -13.35 10.33 -15.80
N GLN A 13 -13.47 9.49 -16.83
CA GLN A 13 -12.65 8.29 -16.98
C GLN A 13 -11.17 8.60 -17.17
N VAL A 14 -10.84 9.65 -17.94
CA VAL A 14 -9.45 10.13 -18.10
C VAL A 14 -8.89 10.61 -16.77
N GLN A 15 -9.65 11.36 -15.97
CA GLN A 15 -9.21 11.80 -14.64
C GLN A 15 -9.01 10.63 -13.67
N LEU A 16 -9.88 9.62 -13.73
CA LEU A 16 -9.72 8.40 -12.94
C LEU A 16 -8.45 7.64 -13.35
N ALA A 17 -8.21 7.47 -14.65
CA ALA A 17 -7.02 6.83 -15.18
C ALA A 17 -5.74 7.60 -14.78
N ALA A 18 -5.76 8.94 -14.82
CA ALA A 18 -4.66 9.77 -14.38
C ALA A 18 -4.36 9.58 -12.88
N LYS A 19 -5.38 9.59 -12.02
CA LYS A 19 -5.21 9.32 -10.58
C LYS A 19 -4.66 7.92 -10.29
N LEU A 20 -5.07 6.92 -11.08
CA LEU A 20 -4.54 5.55 -10.96
C LEU A 20 -3.07 5.48 -11.41
N ALA A 21 -2.70 6.22 -12.44
CA ALA A 21 -1.32 6.32 -12.90
C ALA A 21 -0.44 7.00 -11.83
N ASP A 22 -0.87 8.13 -11.29
CA ASP A 22 -0.16 8.83 -10.21
C ASP A 22 0.00 7.93 -8.98
N LEU A 23 -1.07 7.24 -8.57
CA LEU A 23 -1.03 6.29 -7.46
C LEU A 23 -0.03 5.15 -7.70
N LYS A 24 0.00 4.61 -8.93
CA LYS A 24 0.94 3.56 -9.30
C LYS A 24 2.39 4.05 -9.23
N ASP A 25 2.66 5.25 -9.74
CA ASP A 25 4.00 5.83 -9.74
C ASP A 25 4.48 6.17 -8.32
N ASP A 26 3.62 6.77 -7.50
CA ASP A 26 3.93 7.06 -6.09
C ASP A 26 4.10 5.80 -5.27
N HIS A 27 3.24 4.79 -5.47
CA HIS A 27 3.37 3.50 -4.81
C HIS A 27 4.66 2.80 -5.23
N TYR A 28 4.98 2.76 -6.53
CA TYR A 28 6.22 2.18 -7.03
C TYR A 28 7.45 2.87 -6.42
N ARG A 29 7.48 4.21 -6.41
CA ARG A 29 8.58 4.97 -5.80
C ARG A 29 8.71 4.71 -4.31
N THR A 30 7.60 4.58 -3.60
CA THR A 30 7.58 4.27 -2.17
C THR A 30 8.15 2.88 -1.91
N VAL A 31 7.68 1.87 -2.64
CA VAL A 31 8.18 0.49 -2.52
C VAL A 31 9.67 0.44 -2.85
N LEU A 32 10.12 1.08 -3.94
CA LEU A 32 11.53 1.13 -4.32
C LEU A 32 12.40 1.77 -3.23
N THR A 33 11.94 2.87 -2.64
CA THR A 33 12.66 3.55 -1.56
C THR A 33 12.76 2.67 -0.32
N LEU A 34 11.66 2.00 0.06
CA LEU A 34 11.66 1.06 1.18
C LEU A 34 12.58 -0.14 0.93
N SER A 35 12.57 -0.71 -0.28
CA SER A 35 13.47 -1.79 -0.66
C SER A 35 14.94 -1.36 -0.56
N ALA A 36 15.29 -0.18 -1.10
CA ALA A 36 16.64 0.35 -1.01
C ALA A 36 17.06 0.60 0.45
N MET A 37 16.16 1.12 1.29
CA MET A 37 16.43 1.31 2.71
C MET A 37 16.66 -0.02 3.44
N LEU A 38 15.82 -1.03 3.19
CA LEU A 38 15.98 -2.37 3.77
C LEU A 38 17.32 -2.98 3.39
N GLU A 39 17.71 -2.87 2.12
CA GLU A 39 18.97 -3.40 1.63
C GLU A 39 20.17 -2.71 2.29
N LEU A 40 20.13 -1.37 2.44
CA LEU A 40 21.15 -0.62 3.18
C LEU A 40 21.23 -0.99 4.67
N LEU A 41 20.09 -1.28 5.32
CA LEU A 41 20.08 -1.70 6.72
C LEU A 41 20.65 -3.11 6.90
N ILE A 42 20.39 -4.01 5.95
CA ILE A 42 20.97 -5.36 5.91
C ILE A 42 22.48 -5.29 5.66
N ASP A 43 22.92 -4.50 4.68
CA ASP A 43 24.34 -4.34 4.34
C ASP A 43 25.14 -3.72 5.49
N LYS A 44 24.49 -2.87 6.29
CA LYS A 44 25.08 -2.30 7.52
C LYS A 44 25.08 -3.27 8.70
N GLY A 45 24.47 -4.45 8.56
CA GLY A 45 24.33 -5.45 9.62
C GLY A 45 23.38 -5.03 10.75
N LEU A 46 22.52 -4.04 10.50
CA LEU A 46 21.52 -3.57 11.47
C LEU A 46 20.30 -4.49 11.54
N LEU A 47 20.03 -5.22 10.46
CA LEU A 47 18.95 -6.20 10.34
C LEU A 47 19.47 -7.40 9.54
N SER A 48 18.98 -8.60 9.84
CA SER A 48 19.16 -9.79 8.99
C SER A 48 17.92 -10.02 8.11
N ARG A 49 18.10 -10.80 7.04
CA ARG A 49 16.98 -11.22 6.18
C ARG A 49 16.01 -12.10 6.95
N GLU A 50 16.53 -12.99 7.79
CA GLU A 50 15.75 -13.85 8.67
C GLU A 50 14.87 -13.06 9.64
N GLU A 51 15.42 -12.03 10.31
CA GLU A 51 14.62 -11.16 11.20
C GLU A 51 13.49 -10.47 10.46
N LEU A 52 13.72 -10.06 9.21
CA LEU A 52 12.70 -9.43 8.38
C LEU A 52 11.57 -10.42 8.04
N THR A 53 11.92 -11.67 7.67
CA THR A 53 10.94 -12.73 7.37
C THR A 53 10.10 -13.06 8.59
N VAL A 54 10.73 -13.29 9.75
CA VAL A 54 10.02 -13.58 11.00
C VAL A 54 9.09 -12.43 11.37
N LYS A 55 9.53 -11.18 11.19
CA LYS A 55 8.70 -10.01 11.46
C LYS A 55 7.50 -9.92 10.53
N ALA A 56 7.66 -10.28 9.26
CA ALA A 56 6.57 -10.31 8.29
C ALA A 56 5.51 -11.35 8.68
N GLU A 57 5.94 -12.57 9.01
CA GLU A 57 5.05 -13.65 9.47
C GLU A 57 4.27 -13.25 10.72
N GLN A 58 4.94 -12.62 11.70
CA GLN A 58 4.28 -12.11 12.91
C GLN A 58 3.22 -11.05 12.61
N LEU A 59 3.44 -10.19 11.63
CA LEU A 59 2.49 -9.15 11.24
C LEU A 59 1.27 -9.77 10.53
N ASP A 60 1.50 -10.76 9.68
CA ASP A 60 0.43 -11.50 9.01
C ASP A 60 -0.44 -12.27 10.03
N GLU A 61 0.17 -12.97 10.98
CA GLU A 61 -0.54 -13.64 12.08
C GLU A 61 -1.37 -12.67 12.93
N GLN A 62 -0.81 -11.49 13.24
CA GLN A 62 -1.53 -10.44 13.97
C GLN A 62 -2.73 -9.93 13.18
N LEU A 63 -2.57 -9.74 11.87
CA LEU A 63 -3.65 -9.30 11.00
C LEU A 63 -4.75 -10.36 10.93
N GLU A 64 -4.41 -11.63 10.74
CA GLU A 64 -5.38 -12.73 10.75
C GLU A 64 -6.13 -12.82 12.08
N SER A 65 -5.40 -12.69 13.21
CA SER A 65 -6.00 -12.67 14.55
C SER A 65 -6.99 -11.51 14.72
N LEU A 66 -6.63 -10.31 14.27
CA LEU A 66 -7.50 -9.14 14.31
C LEU A 66 -8.75 -9.32 13.44
N ILE A 67 -8.58 -9.87 12.23
CA ILE A 67 -9.69 -10.18 11.34
C ILE A 67 -10.63 -11.20 12.02
N ALA A 68 -10.09 -12.29 12.56
CA ALA A 68 -10.85 -13.31 13.26
C ALA A 68 -11.61 -12.74 14.48
N ALA A 69 -10.96 -11.88 15.28
CA ALA A 69 -11.59 -11.21 16.41
C ALA A 69 -12.71 -10.24 15.98
N SER A 70 -12.55 -9.56 14.84
CA SER A 70 -13.58 -8.67 14.29
C SER A 70 -14.79 -9.41 13.71
N LEU A 71 -14.58 -10.64 13.21
CA LEU A 71 -15.62 -11.49 12.63
C LEU A 71 -16.35 -12.34 13.67
N HIS A 72 -15.74 -12.57 14.83
CA HIS A 72 -16.36 -13.23 15.98
C HIS A 72 -16.47 -12.30 17.20
N PRO A 73 -17.34 -11.27 17.16
CA PRO A 73 -17.68 -10.51 18.35
C PRO A 73 -18.57 -11.38 19.26
N MET A 74 -17.93 -12.22 20.10
CA MET A 74 -18.55 -12.97 21.21
C MET A 74 -19.73 -13.90 20.83
N ALA A 75 -19.43 -15.19 20.66
CA ALA A 75 -20.40 -16.25 20.91
C ALA A 75 -20.33 -16.68 22.39
#